data_AF-A0A0M5JR00-F1
#
_entry.id   AF-A0A0M5JR00-F1
#
_cell.length_a   1.000
_cell.length_b   1.000
_cell.length_c   1.000
_cell.angle_alpha   90.00
_cell.angle_beta   90.00
_cell.angle_gamma   90.00
#
_symmetry.space_group_name_H-M   'P 1'
#
loop_
_entity.id
_entity.type
_entity.pdbx_description
1 polymer ?
#
loop_
_entity_poly.entity_id
_entity_poly.type
_entity_poly.pdbx_seq_one_letter_code
_entity_poly.pdbx_strand_id
1 'polypeptide(L)'
;MAEYRLLQEEDFKQASDLADKVFRKAGHVSMGIAFPQVFSPALNQSYGAFADGKLVSFIGLVPSLIHIDGAEIQAYSIGAVCTDPAYRRQGLGNTLLQMIFEHVNKSGASVLFISGDLPIYLKQGCTFYGKMNQYTIRPGDLEAEDTYSIRELSPYDWFQMRKLSHNRTIRYEQSIYELALLNDAAGFASIFKMNHKVLVAEKGRELKAFLAFGMPYQKQEVIDSRVVEWGGDPLAVRSLLGAAFTYELNSLVVNVPAFEKELSDQLEFLPKTELQYPGTIKVMNLDLLLSQLGPYFENKLTISDVDENHKELKVNGNSVIIGNQELEELILKGTKEVGMPLQDVFPIPFPFPQGLNYV
;
A
#
# COMPACT_ATOMS: atom_id res chain seq x y z
N MET A 1 6.17 -4.83 35.51
CA MET A 1 6.35 -5.68 34.30
C MET A 1 5.23 -5.33 33.35
N ALA A 2 5.47 -5.24 32.05
CA ALA A 2 4.41 -4.89 31.10
C ALA A 2 3.53 -6.12 30.81
N GLU A 3 2.21 -5.92 30.79
CA GLU A 3 1.23 -6.88 30.30
C GLU A 3 1.09 -6.71 28.79
N TYR A 4 1.05 -7.82 28.03
CA TYR A 4 0.86 -7.79 26.58
C TYR A 4 -0.44 -8.49 26.21
N ARG A 5 -1.30 -7.81 25.47
CA ARG A 5 -2.61 -8.36 25.07
C ARG A 5 -3.15 -7.67 23.83
N LEU A 6 -4.21 -8.28 23.26
CA LEU A 6 -5.10 -7.58 22.34
C LEU A 6 -5.70 -6.36 23.03
N LEU A 7 -5.95 -5.32 22.25
CA LEU A 7 -6.70 -4.17 22.73
C LEU A 7 -8.14 -4.59 23.06
N GLN A 8 -8.75 -3.84 23.96
CA GLN A 8 -10.20 -3.81 24.18
C GLN A 8 -10.73 -2.51 23.57
N GLU A 9 -12.05 -2.40 23.40
CA GLU A 9 -12.68 -1.24 22.76
C GLU A 9 -12.27 0.08 23.44
N GLU A 10 -12.23 0.08 24.77
CA GLU A 10 -11.79 1.19 25.61
C GLU A 10 -10.30 1.58 25.45
N ASP A 11 -9.45 0.68 24.95
CA ASP A 11 -8.02 0.94 24.77
C ASP A 11 -7.72 1.75 23.51
N PHE A 12 -8.59 1.71 22.50
CA PHE A 12 -8.32 2.34 21.21
C PHE A 12 -8.16 3.86 21.30
N LYS A 13 -8.82 4.50 22.27
CA LYS A 13 -8.59 5.92 22.55
C LYS A 13 -7.16 6.16 23.06
N GLN A 14 -6.67 5.32 23.98
CA GLN A 14 -5.29 5.42 24.47
C GLN A 14 -4.28 5.13 23.34
N ALA A 15 -4.59 4.22 22.43
CA ALA A 15 -3.76 3.91 21.27
C ALA A 15 -3.63 5.11 20.33
N SER A 16 -4.74 5.75 19.99
CA SER A 16 -4.74 6.98 19.19
C SER A 16 -3.94 8.09 19.88
N ASP A 17 -4.14 8.29 21.19
CA ASP A 17 -3.46 9.34 21.94
C ASP A 17 -1.94 9.09 22.05
N LEU A 18 -1.54 7.83 22.22
CA LEU A 18 -0.13 7.43 22.21
C LEU A 18 0.49 7.65 20.82
N ALA A 19 -0.21 7.27 19.75
CA ALA A 19 0.25 7.46 18.38
C ALA A 19 0.36 8.95 18.03
N ASP A 20 -0.60 9.78 18.46
CA ASP A 20 -0.57 11.23 18.29
C ASP A 20 0.64 11.85 18.98
N LYS A 21 0.89 11.47 20.24
CA LYS A 21 2.07 11.91 21.00
C LYS A 21 3.38 11.58 20.29
N VAL A 22 3.45 10.45 19.57
CA VAL A 22 4.69 9.97 18.94
C VAL A 22 4.87 10.52 17.53
N PHE A 23 3.81 10.63 16.73
CA PHE A 23 3.90 10.92 15.30
C PHE A 23 3.37 12.29 14.89
N ARG A 24 2.46 12.89 15.66
CA ARG A 24 1.80 14.14 15.26
C ARG A 24 2.49 15.36 15.85
N LYS A 25 2.39 16.46 15.10
CA LYS A 25 2.84 17.80 15.46
C LYS A 25 1.67 18.76 15.33
N ALA A 26 1.83 20.00 15.81
CA ALA A 26 0.82 21.04 15.65
C ALA A 26 0.37 21.17 14.18
N GLY A 27 -0.95 21.19 13.97
CA GLY A 27 -1.58 21.28 12.66
C GLY A 27 -1.77 19.94 11.93
N HIS A 28 -1.38 18.80 12.52
CA HIS A 28 -1.78 17.49 12.01
C HIS A 28 -3.16 17.10 12.54
N VAL A 29 -3.92 16.38 11.72
CA VAL A 29 -5.08 15.61 12.18
C VAL A 29 -4.61 14.45 13.05
N SER A 30 -5.48 13.99 13.97
CA SER A 30 -5.19 12.83 14.81
C SER A 30 -4.95 11.57 13.98
N MET A 31 -4.04 10.70 14.42
CA MET A 31 -3.79 9.37 13.88
C MET A 31 -5.07 8.52 13.87
N GLY A 32 -5.90 8.59 14.92
CA GLY A 32 -7.15 7.84 15.00
C GLY A 32 -8.18 8.24 13.92
N ILE A 33 -8.13 9.49 13.47
CA ILE A 33 -8.98 10.00 12.39
C ILE A 33 -8.38 9.64 11.03
N ALA A 34 -7.09 9.85 10.84
CA ALA A 34 -6.42 9.66 9.56
C ALA A 34 -6.26 8.18 9.15
N PHE A 35 -6.17 7.27 10.13
CA PHE A 35 -5.94 5.85 9.92
C PHE A 35 -7.04 5.02 10.60
N PRO A 36 -8.32 5.19 10.19
CA PRO A 36 -9.46 4.66 10.93
C PRO A 36 -9.42 3.13 11.06
N GLN A 37 -8.86 2.42 10.06
CA GLN A 37 -8.72 0.96 10.12
C GLN A 37 -7.74 0.49 11.20
N VAL A 38 -6.66 1.25 11.45
CA VAL A 38 -5.63 0.93 12.47
C VAL A 38 -6.20 1.04 13.89
N PHE A 39 -7.12 1.99 14.09
CA PHE A 39 -7.69 2.33 15.39
C PHE A 39 -9.15 1.87 15.56
N SER A 40 -9.60 0.92 14.73
CA SER A 40 -10.95 0.37 14.81
C SER A 40 -11.03 -0.86 15.71
N PRO A 41 -11.99 -0.92 16.65
CA PRO A 41 -12.23 -2.12 17.45
C PRO A 41 -12.96 -3.23 16.67
N ALA A 42 -13.46 -2.96 15.47
CA ALA A 42 -14.38 -3.86 14.75
C ALA A 42 -13.80 -5.26 14.48
N LEU A 43 -12.49 -5.35 14.21
CA LEU A 43 -11.81 -6.62 14.01
C LEU A 43 -11.09 -7.11 15.26
N ASN A 44 -10.75 -6.20 16.16
CA ASN A 44 -10.04 -6.47 17.41
C ASN A 44 -8.75 -7.31 17.24
N GLN A 45 -7.84 -6.83 16.39
CA GLN A 45 -6.61 -7.57 16.01
C GLN A 45 -5.31 -6.84 16.39
N SER A 46 -5.41 -5.62 16.90
CA SER A 46 -4.25 -4.81 17.30
C SER A 46 -3.79 -5.17 18.72
N TYR A 47 -2.50 -5.01 18.99
CA TYR A 47 -1.87 -5.39 20.26
C TYR A 47 -1.22 -4.21 20.98
N GLY A 48 -1.18 -4.32 22.31
CA GLY A 48 -0.63 -3.31 23.19
C GLY A 48 0.20 -3.89 24.33
N ALA A 49 1.19 -3.11 24.78
CA ALA A 49 1.88 -3.35 26.04
C ALA A 49 1.40 -2.34 27.09
N PHE A 50 1.01 -2.82 28.26
CA PHE A 50 0.41 -2.04 29.33
C PHE A 50 1.31 -2.06 30.58
N ALA A 51 1.58 -0.88 31.13
CA ALA A 51 2.26 -0.72 32.42
C ALA A 51 1.29 -0.05 33.39
N ASP A 52 0.97 -0.73 34.50
CA ASP A 52 0.02 -0.24 35.52
C ASP A 52 -1.33 0.19 34.91
N GLY A 53 -1.84 -0.61 33.98
CA GLY A 53 -3.11 -0.37 33.27
C GLY A 53 -3.06 0.69 32.17
N LYS A 54 -1.91 1.35 31.95
CA LYS A 54 -1.71 2.36 30.90
C LYS A 54 -1.06 1.75 29.67
N LEU A 55 -1.60 2.02 28.48
CA LEU A 55 -0.97 1.63 27.22
C LEU A 55 0.34 2.41 27.00
N VAL A 56 1.47 1.71 26.87
CA VAL A 56 2.81 2.29 26.71
C VAL A 56 3.50 1.90 25.41
N SER A 57 2.97 0.91 24.69
CA SER A 57 3.43 0.50 23.37
C SER A 57 2.25 -0.06 22.58
N PHE A 58 2.17 0.23 21.28
CA PHE A 58 1.05 -0.13 20.42
C PHE A 58 1.55 -0.58 19.05
N ILE A 59 0.90 -1.60 18.49
CA ILE A 59 1.04 -2.03 17.10
C ILE A 59 -0.36 -2.25 16.52
N GLY A 60 -0.71 -1.47 15.50
CA GLY A 60 -1.95 -1.66 14.78
C GLY A 60 -1.81 -2.73 13.71
N LEU A 61 -2.83 -3.55 13.52
CA LEU A 61 -2.84 -4.64 12.55
C LEU A 61 -4.11 -4.54 11.69
N VAL A 62 -3.93 -4.43 10.37
CA VAL A 62 -5.03 -4.23 9.41
C VAL A 62 -5.00 -5.33 8.35
N PRO A 63 -6.03 -6.19 8.25
CA PRO A 63 -6.11 -7.19 7.19
C PRO A 63 -6.47 -6.56 5.85
N SER A 64 -6.05 -7.21 4.78
CA SER A 64 -6.45 -6.88 3.41
C SER A 64 -6.45 -8.10 2.51
N LEU A 65 -7.27 -8.06 1.46
CA LEU A 65 -7.18 -8.96 0.33
C LEU A 65 -6.55 -8.20 -0.83
N ILE A 66 -5.57 -8.80 -1.49
CA ILE A 66 -4.90 -8.23 -2.65
C ILE A 66 -5.18 -9.12 -3.85
N HIS A 67 -5.63 -8.52 -4.94
CA HIS A 67 -5.83 -9.21 -6.22
C HIS A 67 -4.62 -8.98 -7.11
N ILE A 68 -4.08 -10.04 -7.71
CA ILE A 68 -2.97 -10.00 -8.68
C ILE A 68 -3.27 -10.97 -9.83
N ASP A 69 -3.66 -10.47 -11.00
CA ASP A 69 -4.03 -11.27 -12.19
C ASP A 69 -4.89 -12.52 -11.87
N GLY A 70 -5.96 -12.36 -11.10
CA GLY A 70 -6.87 -13.45 -10.73
C GLY A 70 -6.45 -14.26 -9.50
N ALA A 71 -5.23 -14.08 -8.98
CA ALA A 71 -4.85 -14.56 -7.65
C ALA A 71 -5.41 -13.65 -6.56
N GLU A 72 -5.77 -14.24 -5.42
CA GLU A 72 -6.17 -13.53 -4.21
C GLU A 72 -5.19 -13.84 -3.09
N ILE A 73 -4.53 -12.79 -2.57
CA ILE A 73 -3.51 -12.88 -1.53
C ILE A 73 -4.09 -12.31 -0.24
N GLN A 74 -4.05 -13.13 0.82
CA GLN A 74 -4.43 -12.71 2.16
C GLN A 74 -3.23 -12.06 2.83
N ALA A 75 -3.39 -10.78 3.18
CA ALA A 75 -2.30 -9.96 3.67
C ALA A 75 -2.69 -9.21 4.93
N TYR A 76 -1.68 -8.80 5.68
CA TYR A 76 -1.82 -7.79 6.73
C TYR A 76 -0.88 -6.63 6.49
N SER A 77 -1.23 -5.47 7.02
CA SER A 77 -0.34 -4.33 7.17
C SER A 77 -0.22 -3.97 8.65
N ILE A 78 0.99 -3.62 9.11
CA ILE A 78 1.15 -2.98 10.43
C ILE A 78 1.23 -1.47 10.30
N GLY A 79 0.47 -0.78 11.15
CA GLY A 79 0.38 0.66 11.20
C GLY A 79 0.64 1.21 12.61
N ALA A 80 0.98 2.50 12.67
CA ALA A 80 1.15 3.26 13.92
C ALA A 80 1.99 2.57 15.03
N VAL A 81 3.04 1.84 14.66
CA VAL A 81 3.90 1.12 15.61
C VAL A 81 4.67 2.11 16.48
N CYS A 82 4.27 2.24 17.74
CA CYS A 82 4.82 3.26 18.63
C CYS A 82 5.07 2.75 20.05
N THR A 83 6.01 3.42 20.73
CA THR A 83 6.30 3.19 22.15
C THR A 83 6.52 4.54 22.80
N ASP A 84 5.88 4.75 23.94
CA ASP A 84 6.03 5.97 24.75
C ASP A 84 7.53 6.21 24.98
N PRO A 85 8.05 7.44 24.74
CA PRO A 85 9.45 7.75 24.94
C PRO A 85 10.05 7.27 26.27
N ALA A 86 9.27 7.28 27.35
CA ALA A 86 9.72 6.84 28.68
C ALA A 86 9.91 5.31 28.79
N TYR A 87 9.33 4.53 27.88
CA TYR A 87 9.33 3.06 27.88
C TYR A 87 10.16 2.44 26.75
N ARG A 88 10.92 3.26 26.01
CA ARG A 88 11.77 2.80 24.90
C ARG A 88 12.97 2.01 25.38
N ARG A 89 13.55 1.21 24.47
CA ARG A 89 14.73 0.34 24.70
C ARG A 89 14.51 -0.75 25.75
N GLN A 90 13.26 -1.13 26.00
CA GLN A 90 12.88 -2.23 26.91
C GLN A 90 12.38 -3.48 26.16
N GLY A 91 12.51 -3.52 24.82
CA GLY A 91 12.09 -4.66 24.00
C GLY A 91 10.58 -4.77 23.74
N LEU A 92 9.77 -3.80 24.17
CA LEU A 92 8.30 -3.84 24.03
C LEU A 92 7.85 -3.99 22.57
N GLY A 93 8.36 -3.13 21.67
CA GLY A 93 8.01 -3.19 20.25
C GLY A 93 8.42 -4.49 19.57
N ASN A 94 9.55 -5.10 19.98
CA ASN A 94 9.96 -6.40 19.44
C ASN A 94 9.05 -7.52 19.92
N THR A 95 8.63 -7.48 21.19
CA THR A 95 7.68 -8.46 21.75
C THR A 95 6.34 -8.37 21.03
N LEU A 96 5.82 -7.16 20.84
CA LEU A 96 4.60 -6.92 20.07
C LEU A 96 4.71 -7.40 18.62
N LEU A 97 5.85 -7.17 17.96
CA LEU A 97 6.07 -7.64 16.59
C LEU A 97 6.05 -9.17 16.49
N GLN A 98 6.58 -9.90 17.48
CA GLN A 98 6.47 -11.37 17.51
C GLN A 98 5.03 -11.83 17.67
N MET A 99 4.23 -11.16 18.51
CA MET A 99 2.81 -11.46 18.65
C MET A 99 2.04 -11.23 17.33
N ILE A 100 2.41 -10.20 16.57
CA ILE A 100 1.86 -9.97 15.23
C ILE A 100 2.21 -11.11 14.28
N PHE A 101 3.47 -11.56 14.25
CA PHE A 101 3.83 -12.69 13.38
C PHE A 101 3.05 -13.96 13.73
N GLU A 102 2.87 -14.23 15.02
CA GLU A 102 2.04 -15.36 15.47
C GLU A 102 0.57 -15.18 15.05
N HIS A 103 0.01 -13.98 15.18
CA HIS A 103 -1.35 -13.67 14.73
C HIS A 103 -1.53 -13.92 13.23
N VAL A 104 -0.64 -13.34 12.42
CA VAL A 104 -0.69 -13.40 10.94
C VAL A 104 -0.57 -14.86 10.45
N ASN A 105 0.30 -15.64 11.08
CA ASN A 105 0.42 -17.08 10.81
C ASN A 105 -0.87 -17.84 11.17
N LYS A 106 -1.46 -17.56 12.35
CA LYS A 106 -2.72 -18.21 12.76
C LYS A 106 -3.91 -17.83 11.88
N SER A 107 -3.90 -16.64 11.28
CA SER A 107 -4.99 -16.20 10.39
C SER A 107 -4.91 -16.75 8.97
N GLY A 108 -3.80 -17.36 8.55
CA GLY A 108 -3.62 -17.83 7.17
C GLY A 108 -3.28 -16.73 6.17
N ALA A 109 -2.73 -15.61 6.64
CA ALA A 109 -2.19 -14.58 5.74
C ALA A 109 -0.75 -14.92 5.35
N SER A 110 -0.43 -14.74 4.07
CA SER A 110 0.84 -15.18 3.49
C SER A 110 1.90 -14.10 3.47
N VAL A 111 1.50 -12.83 3.56
CA VAL A 111 2.41 -11.67 3.55
C VAL A 111 2.01 -10.62 4.58
N LEU A 112 3.01 -9.88 5.06
CA LEU A 112 2.87 -8.74 5.95
C LEU A 112 3.58 -7.51 5.37
N PHE A 113 2.87 -6.40 5.23
CA PHE A 113 3.40 -5.12 4.78
C PHE A 113 3.70 -4.18 5.94
N ILE A 114 4.75 -3.38 5.78
CA ILE A 114 5.22 -2.41 6.77
C ILE A 114 5.62 -1.14 6.02
N SER A 115 5.04 0.01 6.37
CA SER A 115 5.33 1.28 5.70
C SER A 115 6.75 1.84 5.98
N GLY A 116 7.51 1.21 6.88
CA GLY A 116 8.86 1.60 7.29
C GLY A 116 9.93 0.52 7.12
N ASP A 117 11.18 0.90 7.37
CA ASP A 117 12.41 0.15 7.12
C ASP A 117 13.35 0.09 8.33
N LEU A 118 12.82 0.40 9.53
CA LEU A 118 13.61 0.41 10.76
C LEU A 118 14.36 -0.93 10.96
N PRO A 119 15.56 -0.91 11.57
CA PRO A 119 16.35 -2.14 11.78
C PRO A 119 15.64 -3.26 12.52
N ILE A 120 14.59 -2.96 13.31
CA ILE A 120 13.76 -3.97 13.97
C ILE A 120 13.02 -4.87 12.97
N TYR A 121 12.58 -4.32 11.83
CA TYR A 121 11.86 -5.07 10.80
C TYR A 121 12.82 -5.88 9.94
N LEU A 122 13.91 -5.26 9.49
CA LEU A 122 14.92 -5.92 8.63
C LEU A 122 15.56 -7.13 9.33
N LYS A 123 15.88 -7.01 10.63
CA LYS A 123 16.42 -8.12 11.43
C LYS A 123 15.43 -9.27 11.62
N GLN A 124 14.14 -9.05 11.38
CA GLN A 124 13.07 -10.03 11.50
C GLN A 124 12.67 -10.62 10.14
N GLY A 125 13.49 -10.42 9.11
CA GLY A 125 13.29 -10.96 7.77
C GLY A 125 12.30 -10.17 6.92
N CYS A 126 12.01 -8.91 7.27
CA CYS A 126 11.34 -7.99 6.35
C CYS A 126 12.37 -7.49 5.33
N THR A 127 11.95 -7.32 4.08
CA THR A 127 12.83 -6.84 3.00
C THR A 127 12.08 -5.89 2.09
N PHE A 128 12.81 -5.12 1.28
CA PHE A 128 12.20 -4.24 0.30
C PHE A 128 11.70 -5.02 -0.93
N TYR A 129 10.66 -4.50 -1.57
CA TYR A 129 10.00 -5.11 -2.73
C TYR A 129 9.56 -4.05 -3.73
N GLY A 130 9.32 -4.47 -4.97
CA GLY A 130 8.75 -3.60 -6.01
C GLY A 130 9.62 -2.41 -6.43
N LYS A 131 9.21 -1.76 -7.51
CA LYS A 131 9.85 -0.58 -8.09
C LYS A 131 8.79 0.35 -8.67
N MET A 132 9.10 1.63 -8.74
CA MET A 132 8.26 2.68 -9.31
C MET A 132 9.06 3.66 -10.15
N ASN A 133 8.36 4.32 -11.06
CA ASN A 133 8.80 5.54 -11.71
C ASN A 133 8.16 6.72 -10.97
N GLN A 134 8.99 7.61 -10.42
CA GLN A 134 8.53 8.86 -9.84
C GLN A 134 8.64 9.98 -10.86
N TYR A 135 7.55 10.70 -11.04
CA TYR A 135 7.43 11.89 -11.87
C TYR A 135 7.13 13.09 -10.96
N THR A 136 7.70 14.24 -11.30
CA THR A 136 7.33 15.53 -10.70
C THR A 136 6.77 16.41 -11.81
N ILE A 137 5.45 16.52 -11.86
CA ILE A 137 4.72 17.25 -12.89
C ILE A 137 4.55 18.70 -12.42
N ARG A 138 4.68 19.66 -13.33
CA ARG A 138 4.50 21.11 -13.08
C ARG A 138 3.40 21.68 -13.97
N PRO A 139 2.88 22.88 -13.65
CA PRO A 139 1.91 23.57 -14.51
C PRO A 139 2.43 23.69 -15.95
N GLY A 140 1.65 23.21 -16.92
CA GLY A 140 1.99 23.23 -18.35
C GLY A 140 2.76 22.01 -18.86
N ASP A 141 3.20 21.08 -18.00
CA ASP A 141 3.85 19.83 -18.44
C ASP A 141 2.85 18.86 -19.09
N LEU A 142 1.59 18.91 -18.63
CA LEU A 142 0.47 18.13 -19.14
C LEU A 142 -0.73 19.02 -19.40
N GLU A 143 -1.44 18.73 -20.49
CA GLU A 143 -2.72 19.34 -20.81
C GLU A 143 -3.85 18.31 -20.66
N ALA A 144 -5.05 18.79 -20.32
CA ALA A 144 -6.24 17.94 -20.29
C ALA A 144 -6.75 17.71 -21.72
N GLU A 145 -7.18 16.48 -22.03
CA GLU A 145 -7.77 16.16 -23.32
C GLU A 145 -9.21 16.70 -23.43
N ASP A 146 -9.52 17.41 -24.52
CA ASP A 146 -10.85 17.99 -24.77
C ASP A 146 -11.98 16.96 -24.89
N THR A 147 -11.65 15.69 -25.15
CA THR A 147 -12.67 14.63 -25.28
C THR A 147 -13.34 14.27 -23.95
N TYR A 148 -12.79 14.67 -22.81
CA TYR A 148 -13.30 14.35 -21.48
C TYR A 148 -13.90 15.59 -20.81
N SER A 149 -15.07 15.42 -20.19
CA SER A 149 -15.56 16.40 -19.22
C SER A 149 -14.93 16.08 -17.86
N ILE A 150 -14.08 16.97 -17.36
CA ILE A 150 -13.42 16.81 -16.06
C ILE A 150 -14.16 17.59 -14.99
N ARG A 151 -14.43 16.95 -13.86
CA ARG A 151 -15.12 17.55 -12.71
C ARG A 151 -14.71 16.87 -11.40
N GLU A 152 -15.10 17.48 -10.28
CA GLU A 152 -14.97 16.82 -8.97
C GLU A 152 -15.93 15.63 -8.86
N LEU A 153 -15.52 14.65 -8.05
CA LEU A 153 -16.34 13.50 -7.68
C LEU A 153 -17.64 13.97 -7.02
N SER A 154 -18.76 13.42 -7.47
CA SER A 154 -20.11 13.68 -6.96
C SER A 154 -20.59 12.52 -6.09
N PRO A 155 -21.51 12.74 -5.13
CA PRO A 155 -22.11 11.66 -4.32
C PRO A 155 -22.78 10.54 -5.13
N TYR A 156 -23.08 10.74 -6.42
CA TYR A 156 -23.69 9.74 -7.31
C TYR A 156 -22.67 8.87 -8.06
N ASP A 157 -21.37 9.13 -7.93
CA ASP A 157 -20.33 8.49 -8.75
C ASP A 157 -19.74 7.20 -8.14
N TRP A 158 -20.02 6.91 -6.87
CA TRP A 158 -19.33 5.87 -6.11
C TRP A 158 -19.33 4.48 -6.76
N PHE A 159 -20.43 4.09 -7.41
CA PHE A 159 -20.48 2.81 -8.14
C PHE A 159 -19.53 2.77 -9.33
N GLN A 160 -19.41 3.88 -10.07
CA GLN A 160 -18.50 3.97 -11.22
C GLN A 160 -17.04 4.07 -10.75
N MET A 161 -16.77 4.85 -9.70
CA MET A 161 -15.43 4.92 -9.10
C MET A 161 -14.97 3.55 -8.58
N ARG A 162 -15.84 2.82 -7.87
CA ARG A 162 -15.54 1.44 -7.44
C ARG A 162 -15.27 0.53 -8.64
N LYS A 163 -16.08 0.60 -9.70
CA LYS A 163 -15.86 -0.18 -10.93
C LYS A 163 -14.47 0.11 -11.52
N LEU A 164 -14.07 1.38 -11.60
CA LEU A 164 -12.75 1.76 -12.12
C LEU A 164 -11.60 1.24 -11.23
N SER A 165 -11.74 1.33 -9.90
CA SER A 165 -10.76 0.77 -8.96
C SER A 165 -10.67 -0.76 -9.08
N HIS A 166 -11.82 -1.44 -9.18
CA HIS A 166 -11.92 -2.90 -9.30
C HIS A 166 -11.42 -3.47 -10.62
N ASN A 167 -11.47 -2.67 -11.69
CA ASN A 167 -10.96 -3.09 -13.00
C ASN A 167 -9.43 -3.11 -13.07
N ARG A 168 -8.72 -2.56 -12.07
CA ARG A 168 -7.25 -2.68 -12.00
C ARG A 168 -6.87 -4.12 -11.70
N THR A 169 -5.90 -4.63 -12.46
CA THR A 169 -5.46 -6.02 -12.36
C THR A 169 -4.72 -6.33 -11.06
N ILE A 170 -4.03 -5.31 -10.53
CA ILE A 170 -3.37 -5.33 -9.22
C ILE A 170 -4.04 -4.30 -8.33
N ARG A 171 -4.67 -4.74 -7.24
CA ARG A 171 -5.44 -3.86 -6.36
C ARG A 171 -5.67 -4.47 -4.98
N TYR A 172 -6.00 -3.61 -4.03
CA TYR A 172 -6.68 -4.04 -2.80
C TYR A 172 -8.16 -4.30 -3.08
N GLU A 173 -8.73 -5.32 -2.45
CA GLU A 173 -10.18 -5.45 -2.34
C GLU A 173 -10.72 -4.29 -1.48
N GLN A 174 -11.72 -3.59 -1.99
CA GLN A 174 -12.34 -2.47 -1.31
C GLN A 174 -13.83 -2.42 -1.62
N SER A 175 -14.62 -2.30 -0.57
CA SER A 175 -16.03 -1.92 -0.65
C SER A 175 -16.18 -0.43 -0.97
N ILE A 176 -17.40 -0.01 -1.33
CA ILE A 176 -17.73 1.41 -1.50
C ILE A 176 -17.52 2.18 -0.20
N TYR A 177 -17.86 1.55 0.93
CA TYR A 177 -17.72 2.18 2.24
C TYR A 177 -16.25 2.41 2.59
N GLU A 178 -15.37 1.44 2.35
CA GLU A 178 -13.93 1.59 2.59
C GLU A 178 -13.31 2.64 1.68
N LEU A 179 -13.67 2.65 0.39
CA LEU A 179 -13.23 3.71 -0.54
C LEU A 179 -13.62 5.10 -0.03
N ALA A 180 -14.87 5.28 0.40
CA ALA A 180 -15.35 6.55 0.93
C ALA A 180 -14.64 6.94 2.23
N LEU A 181 -14.52 5.99 3.17
CA LEU A 181 -13.87 6.18 4.47
C LEU A 181 -12.39 6.56 4.33
N LEU A 182 -11.63 5.81 3.53
CA LEU A 182 -10.19 6.06 3.34
C LEU A 182 -9.94 7.35 2.55
N ASN A 183 -10.83 7.68 1.60
CA ASN A 183 -10.76 8.94 0.89
C ASN A 183 -11.00 10.14 1.83
N ASP A 184 -12.00 10.06 2.71
CA ASP A 184 -12.32 11.12 3.69
C ASP A 184 -11.21 11.27 4.75
N ALA A 185 -10.71 10.16 5.27
CA ALA A 185 -9.65 10.14 6.29
C ALA A 185 -8.31 10.71 5.79
N ALA A 186 -8.08 10.66 4.47
CA ALA A 186 -6.89 11.19 3.81
C ALA A 186 -5.55 10.71 4.40
N GLY A 187 -5.48 9.44 4.84
CA GLY A 187 -4.40 8.91 5.67
C GLY A 187 -2.98 9.30 5.25
N PHE A 188 -2.53 8.86 4.08
CA PHE A 188 -1.19 9.18 3.56
C PHE A 188 -0.99 10.69 3.33
N ALA A 189 -1.96 11.37 2.74
CA ALA A 189 -1.89 12.81 2.47
C ALA A 189 -1.81 13.64 3.78
N SER A 190 -2.46 13.18 4.84
CA SER A 190 -2.48 13.84 6.16
C SER A 190 -1.09 13.95 6.80
N ILE A 191 -0.15 13.09 6.41
CA ILE A 191 1.26 13.15 6.86
C ILE A 191 1.92 14.45 6.39
N PHE A 192 1.47 14.95 5.23
CA PHE A 192 1.94 16.19 4.61
C PHE A 192 0.98 17.36 4.85
N LYS A 193 0.07 17.26 5.83
CA LYS A 193 -0.98 18.27 6.10
C LYS A 193 -1.86 18.56 4.89
N MET A 194 -2.29 17.50 4.22
CA MET A 194 -3.17 17.57 3.06
C MET A 194 -4.46 16.77 3.31
N ASN A 195 -5.56 17.27 2.76
CA ASN A 195 -6.78 16.49 2.55
C ASN A 195 -6.76 15.90 1.14
N HIS A 196 -7.66 14.98 0.83
CA HIS A 196 -7.84 14.54 -0.54
C HIS A 196 -8.74 15.49 -1.33
N LYS A 197 -8.48 15.55 -2.63
CA LYS A 197 -9.43 15.98 -3.65
C LYS A 197 -9.49 14.91 -4.73
N VAL A 198 -10.69 14.67 -5.26
CA VAL A 198 -10.92 13.64 -6.28
C VAL A 198 -11.51 14.29 -7.53
N LEU A 199 -10.81 14.13 -8.65
CA LEU A 199 -11.29 14.47 -9.99
C LEU A 199 -11.71 13.21 -10.73
N VAL A 200 -12.70 13.35 -11.60
CA VAL A 200 -13.18 12.31 -12.50
C VAL A 200 -13.23 12.82 -13.93
N ALA A 201 -12.91 11.95 -14.87
CA ALA A 201 -13.02 12.19 -16.31
C ALA A 201 -14.25 11.46 -16.84
N GLU A 202 -15.17 12.18 -17.48
CA GLU A 202 -16.45 11.66 -17.95
C GLU A 202 -16.54 11.75 -19.48
N LYS A 203 -17.09 10.70 -20.11
CA LYS A 203 -17.45 10.71 -21.54
C LYS A 203 -18.82 10.06 -21.71
N GLY A 204 -19.83 10.85 -22.11
CA GLY A 204 -21.18 10.36 -22.34
C GLY A 204 -21.85 9.72 -21.11
N ARG A 205 -21.71 10.34 -19.93
CA ARG A 205 -22.20 9.87 -18.61
C ARG A 205 -21.48 8.70 -17.97
N GLU A 206 -20.48 8.13 -18.64
CA GLU A 206 -19.62 7.11 -18.06
C GLU A 206 -18.31 7.74 -17.56
N LEU A 207 -17.94 7.44 -16.32
CA LEU A 207 -16.61 7.77 -15.82
C LEU A 207 -15.57 6.87 -16.50
N LYS A 208 -14.57 7.51 -17.08
CA LYS A 208 -13.43 6.85 -17.74
C LYS A 208 -12.22 6.74 -16.85
N ALA A 209 -12.03 7.69 -15.93
CA ALA A 209 -10.99 7.62 -14.91
C ALA A 209 -11.34 8.44 -13.67
N PHE A 210 -10.63 8.17 -12.57
CA PHE A 210 -10.57 9.03 -11.40
C PHE A 210 -9.12 9.26 -10.95
N LEU A 211 -8.90 10.35 -10.23
CA LEU A 211 -7.63 10.73 -9.63
C LEU A 211 -7.88 11.32 -8.24
N ALA A 212 -7.35 10.69 -7.20
CA ALA A 212 -7.27 11.24 -5.85
C ALA A 212 -5.87 11.82 -5.61
N PHE A 213 -5.79 13.06 -5.14
CA PHE A 213 -4.52 13.75 -4.86
C PHE A 213 -4.62 14.65 -3.62
N GLY A 214 -3.46 14.97 -3.04
CA GLY A 214 -3.36 15.77 -1.83
C GLY A 214 -3.51 17.27 -2.06
N MET A 215 -4.42 17.92 -1.34
CA MET A 215 -4.57 19.37 -1.28
C MET A 215 -4.07 19.89 0.07
N PRO A 216 -3.06 20.78 0.11
CA PRO A 216 -2.59 21.41 1.35
C PRO A 216 -3.73 22.06 2.13
N TYR A 217 -3.73 21.93 3.47
CA TYR A 217 -4.73 22.59 4.33
C TYR A 217 -4.70 24.12 4.17
N GLN A 218 -3.52 24.69 3.88
CA GLN A 218 -3.32 26.11 3.68
C GLN A 218 -2.69 26.37 2.32
N LYS A 219 -3.33 27.24 1.52
CA LYS A 219 -2.91 27.58 0.16
C LYS A 219 -1.49 28.13 0.01
N GLN A 220 -0.87 28.61 1.10
CA GLN A 220 0.43 29.29 1.07
C GLN A 220 1.61 28.38 1.41
N GLU A 221 1.37 27.11 1.79
CA GLU A 221 2.46 26.15 1.97
C GLU A 221 3.02 25.73 0.60
N VAL A 222 4.28 26.07 0.33
CA VAL A 222 5.01 25.61 -0.86
C VAL A 222 5.46 24.17 -0.61
N ILE A 223 4.53 23.23 -0.73
CA ILE A 223 4.76 21.80 -0.62
C ILE A 223 4.28 21.12 -1.90
N ASP A 224 5.03 20.13 -2.36
CA ASP A 224 4.66 19.36 -3.55
C ASP A 224 3.42 18.52 -3.25
N SER A 225 2.35 18.69 -4.04
CA SER A 225 1.17 17.82 -3.98
C SER A 225 1.55 16.39 -4.42
N ARG A 226 0.70 15.42 -4.06
CA ARG A 226 0.97 14.00 -4.31
C ARG A 226 -0.28 13.32 -4.84
N VAL A 227 -0.13 12.51 -5.87
CA VAL A 227 -1.15 11.55 -6.26
C VAL A 227 -1.22 10.46 -5.20
N VAL A 228 -2.44 10.12 -4.80
CA VAL A 228 -2.73 9.11 -3.78
C VAL A 228 -3.29 7.85 -4.42
N GLU A 229 -4.24 7.99 -5.35
CA GLU A 229 -4.90 6.85 -5.99
C GLU A 229 -5.43 7.24 -7.36
N TRP A 230 -5.50 6.28 -8.28
CA TRP A 230 -6.10 6.47 -9.59
C TRP A 230 -6.70 5.17 -10.09
N GLY A 231 -7.49 5.26 -11.15
CA GLY A 231 -7.97 4.09 -11.88
C GLY A 231 -8.76 4.48 -13.11
N GLY A 232 -8.80 3.58 -14.09
CA GLY A 232 -9.48 3.77 -15.36
C GLY A 232 -8.54 3.90 -16.55
N ASP A 233 -9.04 4.50 -17.63
CA ASP A 233 -8.32 4.70 -18.89
C ASP A 233 -7.04 5.53 -18.71
N PRO A 234 -5.86 5.05 -19.13
CA PRO A 234 -4.59 5.73 -18.93
C PRO A 234 -4.55 7.15 -19.51
N LEU A 235 -5.15 7.38 -20.68
CA LEU A 235 -5.20 8.71 -21.31
C LEU A 235 -6.13 9.66 -20.53
N ALA A 236 -7.24 9.16 -20.00
CA ALA A 236 -8.11 9.91 -19.10
C ALA A 236 -7.40 10.22 -17.76
N VAL A 237 -6.62 9.29 -17.20
CA VAL A 237 -5.78 9.57 -16.00
C VAL A 237 -4.75 10.66 -16.31
N ARG A 238 -4.04 10.60 -17.43
CA ARG A 238 -3.13 11.67 -17.88
C ARG A 238 -3.84 13.02 -17.97
N SER A 239 -5.07 13.05 -18.48
CA SER A 239 -5.88 14.27 -18.55
C SER A 239 -6.20 14.82 -17.16
N LEU A 240 -6.52 13.94 -16.20
CA LEU A 240 -6.80 14.34 -14.81
C LEU A 240 -5.56 14.89 -14.11
N LEU A 241 -4.36 14.35 -14.39
CA LEU A 241 -3.10 14.89 -13.88
C LEU A 241 -2.87 16.34 -14.35
N GLY A 242 -3.13 16.64 -15.63
CA GLY A 242 -3.09 18.01 -16.15
C GLY A 242 -4.16 18.91 -15.50
N ALA A 243 -5.39 18.42 -15.39
CA ALA A 243 -6.49 19.19 -14.80
C ALA A 243 -6.33 19.49 -13.30
N ALA A 244 -5.53 18.72 -12.56
CA ALA A 244 -5.24 18.98 -11.15
C ALA A 244 -4.61 20.37 -10.92
N PHE A 245 -3.91 20.93 -11.91
CA PHE A 245 -3.30 22.26 -11.82
C PHE A 245 -4.31 23.42 -11.86
N THR A 246 -5.59 23.15 -12.17
CA THR A 246 -6.67 24.14 -11.99
C THR A 246 -6.87 24.55 -10.52
N TYR A 247 -6.31 23.79 -9.58
CA TYR A 247 -6.28 24.09 -8.15
C TYR A 247 -5.01 24.82 -7.69
N GLU A 248 -4.28 25.45 -8.61
CA GLU A 248 -3.12 26.31 -8.29
C GLU A 248 -1.98 25.54 -7.60
N LEU A 249 -1.81 24.25 -7.94
CA LEU A 249 -0.72 23.43 -7.42
C LEU A 249 0.64 23.88 -7.97
N ASN A 250 1.67 23.91 -7.12
CA ASN A 250 3.05 24.19 -7.56
C ASN A 250 3.64 23.02 -8.38
N SER A 251 3.30 21.80 -7.98
CA SER A 251 3.78 20.55 -8.55
C SER A 251 2.88 19.40 -8.08
N LEU A 252 2.94 18.29 -8.80
CA LEU A 252 2.27 17.04 -8.45
C LEU A 252 3.25 15.87 -8.60
N VAL A 253 3.57 15.23 -7.49
CA VAL A 253 4.42 14.02 -7.45
C VAL A 253 3.55 12.80 -7.73
N VAL A 254 3.91 12.04 -8.76
CA VAL A 254 3.22 10.82 -9.18
C VAL A 254 4.18 9.65 -9.08
N ASN A 255 3.84 8.66 -8.26
CA ASN A 255 4.60 7.42 -8.13
C ASN A 255 3.85 6.33 -8.90
N VAL A 256 4.36 5.94 -10.07
CA VAL A 256 3.75 4.92 -10.92
C VAL A 256 4.50 3.60 -10.73
N PRO A 257 3.87 2.55 -10.19
CA PRO A 257 4.43 1.20 -10.16
C PRO A 257 5.01 0.77 -11.50
N ALA A 258 6.14 0.06 -11.48
CA ALA A 258 6.80 -0.39 -12.72
C ALA A 258 5.93 -1.34 -13.57
N PHE A 259 4.94 -1.99 -12.95
CA PHE A 259 3.98 -2.84 -13.66
C PHE A 259 2.83 -2.06 -14.33
N GLU A 260 2.61 -0.79 -14.00
CA GLU A 260 1.59 0.09 -14.61
C GLU A 260 2.12 0.63 -15.94
N LYS A 261 2.32 -0.26 -16.92
CA LYS A 261 2.96 0.05 -18.21
C LYS A 261 2.16 1.07 -19.01
N GLU A 262 0.85 0.89 -19.13
CA GLU A 262 0.02 1.77 -19.96
C GLU A 262 0.02 3.22 -19.47
N LEU A 263 -0.03 3.45 -18.14
CA LEU A 263 0.11 4.79 -17.57
C LEU A 263 1.53 5.33 -17.71
N SER A 264 2.55 4.47 -17.54
CA SER A 264 3.95 4.86 -17.76
C SER A 264 4.19 5.34 -19.19
N ASP A 265 3.58 4.68 -20.19
CA ASP A 265 3.66 5.05 -21.60
C ASP A 265 3.04 6.45 -21.85
N GLN A 266 1.94 6.77 -21.16
CA GLN A 266 1.32 8.11 -21.22
C GLN A 266 2.21 9.21 -20.64
N LEU A 267 3.20 8.87 -19.80
CA LEU A 267 4.08 9.81 -19.11
C LEU A 267 5.54 9.70 -19.57
N GLU A 268 5.85 8.88 -20.57
CA GLU A 268 7.23 8.52 -20.94
C GLU A 268 8.08 9.74 -21.37
N PHE A 269 7.45 10.75 -21.96
CA PHE A 269 8.13 11.99 -22.39
C PHE A 269 8.53 12.90 -21.22
N LEU A 270 8.04 12.65 -20.00
CA LEU A 270 8.40 13.41 -18.81
C LEU A 270 9.64 12.81 -18.14
N PRO A 271 10.51 13.64 -17.53
CA PRO A 271 11.63 13.14 -16.75
C PRO A 271 11.12 12.31 -15.57
N LYS A 272 11.74 11.14 -15.36
CA LYS A 272 11.40 10.22 -14.28
C LYS A 272 12.63 9.79 -13.48
N THR A 273 12.41 9.45 -12.22
CA THR A 273 13.40 8.79 -11.37
C THR A 273 12.90 7.39 -11.03
N GLU A 274 13.70 6.37 -11.34
CA GLU A 274 13.41 5.00 -10.92
C GLU A 274 13.77 4.81 -9.46
N LEU A 275 12.80 4.34 -8.67
CA LEU A 275 12.93 4.16 -7.23
C LEU A 275 12.41 2.78 -6.82
N GLN A 276 12.93 2.28 -5.70
CA GLN A 276 12.30 1.19 -4.98
C GLN A 276 11.06 1.69 -4.23
N TYR A 277 10.11 0.81 -3.94
CA TYR A 277 9.02 1.19 -3.05
C TYR A 277 9.53 1.58 -1.65
N PRO A 278 8.92 2.58 -1.02
CA PRO A 278 9.15 2.86 0.39
C PRO A 278 8.49 1.76 1.24
N GLY A 279 9.12 1.39 2.35
CA GLY A 279 8.61 0.33 3.23
C GLY A 279 9.10 -1.06 2.87
N THR A 280 8.66 -2.06 3.64
CA THR A 280 9.12 -3.44 3.58
C THR A 280 7.96 -4.42 3.60
N ILE A 281 8.23 -5.65 3.15
CA ILE A 281 7.32 -6.79 3.18
C ILE A 281 8.02 -7.97 3.85
N LYS A 282 7.24 -8.83 4.49
CA LYS A 282 7.68 -10.14 4.97
C LYS A 282 6.79 -11.22 4.35
N VAL A 283 7.42 -12.22 3.73
CA VAL A 283 6.74 -13.48 3.41
C VAL A 283 6.60 -14.25 4.72
N MET A 284 5.35 -14.50 5.12
CA MET A 284 5.02 -15.15 6.39
C MET A 284 5.05 -16.67 6.25
N ASN A 285 4.61 -17.15 5.09
CA ASN A 285 4.66 -18.56 4.72
C ASN A 285 4.75 -18.66 3.19
N LEU A 286 5.89 -19.17 2.69
CA LEU A 286 6.15 -19.29 1.26
C LEU A 286 5.16 -20.24 0.57
N ASP A 287 4.92 -21.43 1.13
CA ASP A 287 4.04 -22.42 0.51
C ASP A 287 2.60 -21.89 0.40
N LEU A 288 2.14 -21.18 1.43
CA LEU A 288 0.83 -20.53 1.42
C LEU A 288 0.77 -19.39 0.40
N LEU A 289 1.84 -18.59 0.29
CA LEU A 289 1.93 -17.55 -0.74
C LEU A 289 1.88 -18.16 -2.14
N LEU A 290 2.64 -19.22 -2.40
CA LEU A 290 2.66 -19.91 -3.69
C LEU A 290 1.30 -20.51 -4.02
N SER A 291 0.61 -21.09 -3.03
CA SER A 291 -0.75 -21.59 -3.20
C SER A 291 -1.73 -20.47 -3.55
N GLN A 292 -1.65 -19.31 -2.90
CA GLN A 292 -2.49 -18.14 -3.18
C GLN A 292 -2.20 -17.54 -4.56
N LEU A 293 -0.93 -17.55 -4.99
CA LEU A 293 -0.47 -17.13 -6.30
C LEU A 293 -0.74 -18.14 -7.43
N GLY A 294 -1.29 -19.32 -7.13
CA GLY A 294 -1.58 -20.35 -8.13
C GLY A 294 -2.23 -19.80 -9.42
N PRO A 295 -3.34 -19.03 -9.33
CA PRO A 295 -3.98 -18.43 -10.49
C PRO A 295 -3.09 -17.45 -11.27
N TYR A 296 -2.21 -16.70 -10.58
CA TYR A 296 -1.27 -15.79 -11.23
C TYR A 296 -0.26 -16.55 -12.12
N PHE A 297 0.15 -17.74 -11.69
CA PHE A 297 1.11 -18.58 -12.41
C PHE A 297 0.50 -19.41 -13.54
N GLU A 298 -0.83 -19.51 -13.62
CA GLU A 298 -1.50 -20.28 -14.68
C GLU A 298 -1.02 -19.87 -16.06
N ASN A 299 -0.58 -20.85 -16.86
CA ASN A 299 0.00 -20.66 -18.19
C ASN A 299 1.32 -19.86 -18.25
N LYS A 300 1.88 -19.44 -17.11
CA LYS A 300 3.16 -18.72 -17.01
C LYS A 300 4.29 -19.60 -16.47
N LEU A 301 4.03 -20.35 -15.40
CA LEU A 301 5.04 -21.07 -14.63
C LEU A 301 4.40 -22.22 -13.83
N THR A 302 5.09 -23.34 -13.69
CA THR A 302 4.74 -24.36 -12.69
C THR A 302 5.80 -24.38 -11.59
N ILE A 303 5.35 -24.46 -10.35
CA ILE A 303 6.21 -24.55 -9.16
C ILE A 303 5.82 -25.81 -8.40
N SER A 304 6.78 -26.68 -8.12
CA SER A 304 6.55 -27.92 -7.37
C SER A 304 7.63 -28.17 -6.33
N ASP A 305 7.27 -28.88 -5.26
CA ASP A 305 8.22 -29.24 -4.20
C ASP A 305 9.23 -30.27 -4.69
N VAL A 306 10.51 -30.04 -4.39
CA VAL A 306 11.57 -31.04 -4.52
C VAL A 306 11.86 -31.64 -3.15
N ASP A 307 12.04 -30.77 -2.15
CA ASP A 307 12.20 -31.11 -0.73
C ASP A 307 11.72 -29.95 0.15
N GLU A 308 11.99 -29.99 1.45
CA GLU A 308 11.59 -28.96 2.42
C GLU A 308 12.21 -27.57 2.17
N ASN A 309 13.36 -27.50 1.49
CA ASN A 309 14.14 -26.29 1.29
C ASN A 309 14.23 -25.85 -0.18
N HIS A 310 13.77 -26.68 -1.12
CA HIS A 310 13.91 -26.44 -2.55
C HIS A 310 12.60 -26.67 -3.32
N LYS A 311 12.40 -25.82 -4.35
CA LYS A 311 11.33 -25.95 -5.33
C LYS A 311 11.91 -26.11 -6.73
N GLU A 312 11.15 -26.74 -7.61
CA GLU A 312 11.43 -26.82 -9.04
C GLU A 312 10.51 -25.85 -9.79
N LEU A 313 11.11 -24.96 -10.58
CA LEU A 313 10.41 -24.03 -11.48
C LEU A 313 10.43 -24.59 -12.90
N LYS A 314 9.27 -24.70 -13.56
CA LYS A 314 9.16 -25.19 -14.94
C LYS A 314 8.46 -24.19 -15.87
N VAL A 315 9.13 -23.86 -16.98
CA VAL A 315 8.59 -22.99 -18.05
C VAL A 315 9.00 -23.55 -19.40
N ASN A 316 8.03 -23.78 -20.30
CA ASN A 316 8.27 -24.19 -21.70
C ASN A 316 9.24 -25.38 -21.85
N GLY A 317 9.18 -26.37 -20.95
CA GLY A 317 10.03 -27.56 -20.97
C GLY A 317 11.41 -27.39 -20.33
N ASN A 318 11.80 -26.18 -19.93
CA ASN A 318 12.98 -25.95 -19.10
C ASN A 318 12.62 -26.07 -17.61
N SER A 319 13.56 -26.55 -16.81
CA SER A 319 13.41 -26.70 -15.36
C SER A 319 14.63 -26.18 -14.61
N VAL A 320 14.42 -25.54 -13.47
CA VAL A 320 15.49 -25.15 -12.56
C VAL A 320 15.07 -25.40 -11.11
N ILE A 321 15.99 -25.93 -10.31
CA ILE A 321 15.81 -26.11 -8.87
C ILE A 321 16.36 -24.88 -8.16
N ILE A 322 15.59 -24.32 -7.25
CA ILE A 322 15.90 -23.09 -6.51
C ILE A 322 15.60 -23.29 -5.02
N GLY A 323 16.42 -22.70 -4.16
CA GLY A 323 16.17 -22.70 -2.71
C GLY A 323 15.00 -21.77 -2.34
N ASN A 324 14.26 -22.07 -1.28
CA ASN A 324 13.09 -21.30 -0.84
C ASN A 324 13.42 -19.81 -0.62
N GLN A 325 14.53 -19.50 0.04
CA GLN A 325 14.96 -18.11 0.26
C GLN A 325 15.26 -17.38 -1.05
N GLU A 326 15.86 -18.07 -2.02
CA GLU A 326 16.16 -17.48 -3.32
C GLU A 326 14.89 -17.27 -4.14
N LEU A 327 13.89 -18.16 -4.00
CA LEU A 327 12.57 -18.00 -4.60
C LEU A 327 11.81 -16.81 -3.99
N GLU A 328 11.87 -16.61 -2.68
CA GLU A 328 11.31 -15.42 -2.03
C GLU A 328 11.95 -14.13 -2.57
N GLU A 329 13.28 -14.09 -2.72
CA GLU A 329 13.96 -12.93 -3.31
C GLU A 329 13.53 -12.70 -4.76
N LEU A 330 13.37 -13.77 -5.54
CA LEU A 330 12.88 -13.69 -6.92
C LEU A 330 11.44 -13.15 -6.97
N ILE A 331 10.55 -13.66 -6.11
CA ILE A 331 9.17 -13.19 -5.95
C ILE A 331 9.11 -11.69 -5.66
N LEU A 332 9.95 -11.20 -4.74
CA LEU A 332 9.85 -9.82 -4.25
C LEU A 332 10.63 -8.80 -5.10
N LYS A 333 11.75 -9.21 -5.71
CA LYS A 333 12.72 -8.30 -6.32
C LYS A 333 12.99 -8.58 -7.79
N GLY A 334 12.80 -9.82 -8.26
CA GLY A 334 13.09 -10.23 -9.64
C GLY A 334 14.57 -10.10 -10.03
N THR A 335 15.48 -9.99 -9.06
CA THR A 335 16.89 -9.58 -9.30
C THR A 335 17.84 -10.73 -9.65
N LYS A 336 17.37 -11.98 -9.69
CA LYS A 336 18.22 -13.14 -9.94
C LYS A 336 17.99 -13.70 -11.34
N GLU A 337 19.04 -13.72 -12.16
CA GLU A 337 19.02 -14.50 -13.40
C GLU A 337 19.01 -15.99 -13.05
N VAL A 338 17.90 -16.66 -13.31
CA VAL A 338 17.72 -18.09 -12.99
C VAL A 338 18.02 -18.98 -14.19
N GLY A 339 18.80 -18.50 -15.16
CA GLY A 339 19.10 -19.22 -16.40
C GLY A 339 17.86 -19.53 -17.27
N MET A 340 16.73 -18.89 -16.98
CA MET A 340 15.43 -19.09 -17.63
C MET A 340 14.73 -17.73 -17.81
N PRO A 341 13.93 -17.55 -18.88
CA PRO A 341 13.23 -16.29 -19.13
C PRO A 341 12.03 -16.14 -18.19
N LEU A 342 12.28 -15.58 -17.01
CA LEU A 342 11.27 -15.39 -15.95
C LEU A 342 10.88 -13.91 -15.76
N GLN A 343 11.38 -13.00 -16.60
CA GLN A 343 11.13 -11.56 -16.47
C GLN A 343 9.66 -11.14 -16.62
N ASP A 344 8.83 -11.96 -17.27
CA ASP A 344 7.39 -11.72 -17.42
C ASP A 344 6.57 -12.29 -16.25
N VAL A 345 7.22 -13.00 -15.32
CA VAL A 345 6.60 -13.62 -14.13
C VAL A 345 7.09 -12.98 -12.84
N PHE A 346 8.35 -12.57 -12.78
CA PHE A 346 8.97 -12.00 -11.59
C PHE A 346 9.54 -10.60 -11.84
N PRO A 347 9.51 -9.69 -10.84
CA PRO A 347 8.90 -9.90 -9.52
C PRO A 347 7.36 -9.98 -9.59
N ILE A 348 6.76 -10.62 -8.58
CA ILE A 348 5.30 -10.57 -8.39
C ILE A 348 4.91 -9.11 -8.14
N PRO A 349 3.92 -8.58 -8.87
CA PRO A 349 3.63 -7.15 -8.85
C PRO A 349 2.74 -6.78 -7.65
N PHE A 350 3.29 -6.89 -6.44
CA PHE A 350 2.61 -6.46 -5.21
C PHE A 350 2.27 -4.96 -5.24
N PRO A 351 1.16 -4.53 -4.61
CA PRO A 351 0.70 -3.16 -4.69
C PRO A 351 1.68 -2.17 -4.04
N PHE A 352 1.68 -0.96 -4.57
CA PHE A 352 2.43 0.17 -4.03
C PHE A 352 1.89 0.55 -2.63
N PRO A 353 2.77 0.75 -1.63
CA PRO A 353 2.32 0.90 -0.25
C PRO A 353 1.77 2.29 0.10
N GLN A 354 2.03 3.34 -0.68
CA GLN A 354 1.59 4.72 -0.37
C GLN A 354 0.36 5.15 -1.17
N GLY A 355 -0.77 4.46 -0.94
CA GLY A 355 -2.08 4.79 -1.53
C GLY A 355 -3.17 4.97 -0.47
N LEU A 356 -4.43 4.70 -0.84
CA LEU A 356 -5.55 4.75 0.13
C LEU A 356 -5.39 3.76 1.30
N ASN A 357 -4.77 2.60 1.04
CA ASN A 357 -4.55 1.54 2.03
C ASN A 357 -3.29 1.72 2.90
N TYR A 358 -2.64 2.90 2.86
CA TYR A 358 -1.48 3.18 3.70
C TYR A 358 -1.86 3.25 5.19
N VAL A 359 -1.03 2.64 6.06
CA VAL A 359 -1.22 2.57 7.53
C VAL A 359 0.04 2.87 8.35
#